data_AF-A0A2V7WFF2-F1
#
_entry.id   AF-A0A2V7WFF2-F1
#
_cell.length_a   1.000
_cell.length_b   1.000
_cell.length_c   1.000
_cell.angle_alpha   90.00
_cell.angle_beta   90.00
_cell.angle_gamma   90.00
#
_symmetry.space_group_name_H-M   'P 1'
#
loop_
_entity.id
_entity.type
_entity.pdbx_description
1 polymer ?
#
loop_
_entity_poly.entity_id
_entity_poly.type
_entity_poly.pdbx_seq_one_letter_code
_entity_poly.pdbx_strand_id
1 'polypeptide(L)'
;MYVEQVIIGALVILTVWVLAAGVLPVIPKELNEIAGGVMFIGGAYVAGILYDRCADSLLERIERRRRLRFAMKRFDLEWPLKRDPFPQFGHKQRIESSVFGYINSRMRILRALTTLLPAMTVAALILNDPGNRFFAAPATGVIYVLYGVLACLVEYPTTHHWKELNTHRAPPFVLEPIVLGFIAMTVLAFEVARLDCEHCVRALEIAIAGTTLTLISAWAWQRVNVTLMQLIITLHSKTPDTLKESA
;
A
#
# COMPACT_ATOMS: atom_id res chain seq x y z
N MET A 1 -17.31 -6.68 3.23
CA MET A 1 -15.89 -6.46 3.61
C MET A 1 -14.98 -7.67 3.36
N TYR A 2 -15.44 -8.76 2.71
CA TYR A 2 -14.58 -9.90 2.39
C TYR A 2 -14.06 -9.90 0.95
N VAL A 3 -14.79 -9.23 0.05
CA VAL A 3 -14.47 -9.17 -1.39
C VAL A 3 -13.14 -8.47 -1.63
N GLU A 4 -12.80 -7.42 -0.86
CA GLU A 4 -11.52 -6.72 -1.03
C GLU A 4 -10.32 -7.62 -0.79
N GLN A 5 -10.37 -8.46 0.26
CA GLN A 5 -9.29 -9.39 0.60
C GLN A 5 -9.12 -10.44 -0.50
N VAL A 6 -10.23 -10.98 -1.02
CA VAL A 6 -10.17 -11.94 -2.14
C VAL A 6 -9.55 -11.29 -3.38
N ILE A 7 -9.95 -10.06 -3.74
CA ILE A 7 -9.38 -9.34 -4.90
C ILE A 7 -7.88 -9.11 -4.71
N ILE A 8 -7.47 -8.57 -3.55
CA ILE A 8 -6.06 -8.29 -3.26
C ILE A 8 -5.24 -9.58 -3.35
N GLY A 9 -5.70 -10.66 -2.72
CA GLY A 9 -4.93 -11.90 -2.74
C GLY A 9 -4.96 -12.62 -4.08
N ALA A 10 -6.02 -12.50 -4.87
CA ALA A 10 -6.03 -12.99 -6.26
C ALA A 10 -4.98 -12.26 -7.11
N LEU A 11 -4.85 -10.94 -6.96
CA LEU A 11 -3.79 -10.17 -7.61
C LEU A 11 -2.40 -10.62 -7.16
N VAL A 12 -2.21 -10.89 -5.86
CA VAL A 12 -0.93 -11.40 -5.33
C VAL A 12 -0.59 -12.77 -5.92
N ILE A 13 -1.53 -13.72 -5.88
CA ILE A 13 -1.31 -15.07 -6.42
C ILE A 13 -1.01 -15.01 -7.91
N LEU A 14 -1.78 -14.23 -8.67
CA LEU A 14 -1.56 -14.08 -10.11
C LEU A 14 -0.19 -13.47 -10.40
N THR A 15 0.21 -12.42 -9.66
CA THR A 15 1.52 -11.79 -9.82
C THR A 15 2.64 -12.77 -9.55
N VAL A 16 2.59 -13.50 -8.43
CA VAL A 16 3.59 -14.51 -8.07
C VAL A 16 3.64 -15.63 -9.10
N TRP A 17 2.48 -16.10 -9.57
CA TRP A 17 2.38 -17.12 -10.61
C TRP A 17 3.07 -16.68 -11.89
N VAL A 18 2.76 -15.48 -12.37
CA VAL A 18 3.35 -14.95 -13.59
C VAL A 18 4.87 -14.75 -13.44
N LEU A 19 5.32 -14.21 -12.30
CA LEU A 19 6.76 -14.07 -12.03
C LEU A 19 7.48 -15.43 -12.04
N ALA A 20 6.86 -16.48 -11.49
CA ALA A 20 7.47 -17.80 -11.38
C ALA A 20 7.39 -18.61 -12.69
N ALA A 21 6.22 -18.67 -13.31
CA ALA A 21 5.96 -19.50 -14.47
C ALA A 21 6.28 -18.79 -15.79
N GLY A 22 6.20 -17.47 -15.84
CA GLY A 22 6.32 -16.67 -17.06
C GLY A 22 5.12 -16.78 -18.01
N VAL A 23 4.01 -17.34 -17.54
CA VAL A 23 2.78 -17.54 -18.31
C VAL A 23 1.56 -17.27 -17.45
N LEU A 24 0.44 -16.91 -18.08
CA LEU A 24 -0.84 -16.80 -17.38
C LEU A 24 -1.36 -18.19 -16.99
N PRO A 25 -1.97 -18.35 -15.80
CA PRO A 25 -2.59 -19.61 -15.43
C PRO A 25 -3.78 -19.89 -16.36
N VAL A 26 -3.72 -20.98 -17.11
CA VAL A 26 -4.86 -21.49 -17.88
C VAL A 26 -5.61 -22.47 -16.98
N ILE A 27 -6.84 -22.13 -16.59
CA ILE A 27 -7.68 -23.01 -15.77
C ILE A 27 -8.39 -24.02 -16.71
N PRO A 28 -8.07 -25.32 -16.65
CA PRO A 28 -8.72 -26.33 -17.49
C PRO A 28 -10.19 -26.56 -17.09
N LYS A 29 -11.03 -26.91 -18.06
CA LYS A 29 -12.51 -26.89 -17.95
C LYS A 29 -13.21 -28.11 -17.30
N GLU A 30 -12.53 -28.88 -16.43
CA GLU A 30 -13.09 -30.16 -15.93
C GLU A 30 -13.80 -30.06 -14.58
N LEU A 31 -14.66 -31.01 -14.19
CA LEU A 31 -15.44 -31.08 -12.92
C LEU A 31 -14.64 -30.80 -11.62
N ASN A 32 -13.31 -30.92 -11.65
CA ASN A 32 -12.39 -30.41 -10.63
C ASN A 32 -12.38 -28.86 -10.51
N GLU A 33 -13.09 -28.15 -11.37
CA GLU A 33 -13.23 -26.68 -11.43
C GLU A 33 -13.86 -26.11 -10.17
N ILE A 34 -14.87 -26.79 -9.60
CA ILE A 34 -15.54 -26.28 -8.40
C ILE A 34 -14.59 -26.36 -7.20
N ALA A 35 -13.93 -27.51 -7.01
CA ALA A 35 -12.95 -27.69 -5.95
C ALA A 35 -11.74 -26.75 -6.14
N GLY A 36 -11.23 -26.65 -7.37
CA GLY A 36 -10.15 -25.73 -7.73
C GLY A 36 -10.52 -24.26 -7.51
N GLY A 37 -11.74 -23.86 -7.87
CA GLY A 37 -12.27 -22.52 -7.66
C GLY A 37 -12.42 -22.19 -6.18
N VAL A 38 -12.95 -23.11 -5.37
CA VAL A 38 -13.06 -22.94 -3.92
C VAL A 38 -11.68 -22.84 -3.27
N MET A 39 -10.73 -23.70 -3.65
CA MET A 39 -9.35 -23.64 -3.16
C MET A 39 -8.67 -22.33 -3.58
N PHE A 40 -8.86 -21.87 -4.82
CA PHE A 40 -8.31 -20.60 -5.29
C PHE A 40 -8.90 -19.41 -4.52
N ILE A 41 -10.22 -19.36 -4.33
CA ILE A 41 -10.87 -18.30 -3.56
C ILE A 41 -10.39 -18.31 -2.10
N GLY A 42 -10.30 -19.49 -1.48
CA GLY A 42 -9.79 -19.64 -0.12
C GLY A 42 -8.32 -19.22 0.01
N GLY A 43 -7.47 -19.65 -0.92
CA GLY A 43 -6.07 -19.24 -0.98
C GLY A 43 -5.90 -17.74 -1.22
N ALA A 44 -6.67 -17.17 -2.15
CA ALA A 44 -6.71 -15.74 -2.42
C ALA A 44 -7.16 -14.96 -1.18
N TYR A 45 -8.14 -15.45 -0.45
CA TYR A 45 -8.57 -14.80 0.79
C TYR A 45 -7.44 -14.71 1.82
N VAL A 46 -6.75 -15.83 2.08
CA VAL A 46 -5.63 -15.90 3.04
C VAL A 46 -4.46 -15.03 2.58
N ALA A 47 -4.06 -15.14 1.31
CA ALA A 47 -2.99 -14.33 0.74
C ALA A 47 -3.33 -12.83 0.82
N GLY A 48 -4.59 -12.47 0.57
CA GLY A 48 -5.07 -11.10 0.67
C GLY A 48 -5.00 -10.53 2.08
N ILE A 49 -5.37 -11.31 3.10
CA ILE A 49 -5.21 -10.89 4.51
C ILE A 49 -3.75 -10.62 4.85
N LEU A 50 -2.86 -11.57 4.52
CA LEU A 50 -1.44 -11.45 4.83
C LEU A 50 -0.82 -10.24 4.13
N TYR A 51 -1.14 -10.07 2.84
CA TYR A 51 -0.63 -8.95 2.07
C TYR A 51 -1.18 -7.60 2.53
N ASP A 52 -2.47 -7.50 2.87
CA ASP A 52 -3.08 -6.29 3.45
C ASP A 52 -2.33 -5.87 4.72
N ARG A 53 -1.97 -6.82 5.60
CA ARG A 53 -1.15 -6.52 6.78
C ARG A 53 0.25 -6.02 6.44
N CYS A 54 0.92 -6.62 5.45
CA CYS A 54 2.22 -6.15 5.00
C CYS A 54 2.14 -4.74 4.40
N ALA A 55 1.17 -4.49 3.52
CA ALA A 55 0.94 -3.19 2.90
C ALA A 55 0.63 -2.11 3.94
N ASP A 56 -0.14 -2.46 4.97
CA ASP A 56 -0.46 -1.58 6.09
C ASP A 56 0.82 -1.17 6.83
N SER A 57 1.63 -2.13 7.26
CA SER A 57 2.89 -1.86 7.96
C SER A 57 3.86 -1.00 7.13
N LEU A 58 3.93 -1.26 5.82
CA LEU A 58 4.80 -0.51 4.90
C LEU A 58 4.42 0.96 4.79
N LEU A 59 3.12 1.23 4.67
CA LEU A 59 2.58 2.57 4.39
C LEU A 59 2.20 3.36 5.66
N GLU A 60 2.06 2.69 6.80
CA GLU A 60 1.68 3.31 8.08
C GLU A 60 2.58 4.50 8.44
N ARG A 61 3.88 4.38 8.20
CA ARG A 61 4.86 5.45 8.51
C ARG A 61 4.62 6.71 7.69
N ILE A 62 4.40 6.56 6.38
CA ILE A 62 4.08 7.69 5.49
C ILE A 62 2.74 8.32 5.90
N GLU A 63 1.76 7.48 6.22
CA GLU A 63 0.45 7.92 6.70
C GLU A 63 0.57 8.73 7.99
N ARG A 64 1.33 8.23 8.97
CA ARG A 64 1.60 8.90 10.25
C ARG A 64 2.22 10.28 10.04
N ARG A 65 3.26 10.36 9.22
CA ARG A 65 3.94 11.62 8.89
C ARG A 65 3.02 12.62 8.19
N ARG A 66 2.10 12.12 7.35
CA ARG A 66 1.12 12.94 6.67
C ARG A 66 0.06 13.47 7.63
N ARG A 67 -0.47 12.62 8.52
CA ARG A 67 -1.41 13.01 9.57
C ARG A 67 -0.81 14.12 10.45
N LEU A 68 0.45 13.96 10.84
CA LEU A 68 1.18 14.97 11.60
C LEU A 68 1.29 16.30 10.84
N ARG A 69 1.78 16.28 9.59
CA ARG A 69 1.87 17.49 8.74
C ARG A 69 0.53 18.16 8.52
N PHE A 70 -0.53 17.37 8.35
CA PHE A 70 -1.88 17.87 8.20
C PHE A 70 -2.36 18.57 9.47
N ALA A 71 -2.17 17.96 10.64
CA ALA A 71 -2.51 18.59 11.92
C ALA A 71 -1.71 19.88 12.15
N MET A 72 -0.40 19.86 11.94
CA MET A 72 0.44 21.05 12.11
C MET A 72 -0.03 22.20 11.24
N LYS A 73 -0.31 21.94 9.95
CA LYS A 73 -0.81 22.96 9.03
C LYS A 73 -2.22 23.45 9.39
N ARG A 74 -3.09 22.56 9.88
CA ARG A 74 -4.49 22.89 10.15
C ARG A 74 -4.68 23.66 11.45
N PHE A 75 -3.91 23.33 12.47
CA PHE A 75 -4.02 23.89 13.82
C PHE A 75 -2.92 24.91 14.13
N ASP A 76 -2.11 25.28 13.14
CA ASP A 76 -0.99 26.22 13.28
C ASP A 76 -0.04 25.85 14.43
N LEU A 77 0.32 24.56 14.49
CA LEU A 77 1.17 24.04 15.57
C LEU A 77 2.64 24.12 15.18
N GLU A 78 3.42 24.76 16.05
CA GLU A 78 4.88 24.76 15.96
C GLU A 78 5.47 23.43 16.47
N TRP A 79 6.60 23.02 15.89
CA TRP A 79 7.38 21.88 16.38
C TRP A 79 8.42 22.35 17.40
N PRO A 80 8.59 21.66 18.55
CA PRO A 80 7.94 20.42 19.00
C PRO A 80 6.48 20.63 19.47
N LEU A 81 5.64 19.62 19.26
CA LEU A 81 4.22 19.69 19.61
C LEU A 81 4.02 19.77 21.13
N LYS A 82 3.29 20.78 21.62
CA LYS A 82 2.98 20.94 23.05
C LYS A 82 1.87 20.01 23.55
N ARG A 83 0.98 19.58 22.65
CA ARG A 83 -0.18 18.71 22.95
C ARG A 83 -0.37 17.73 21.79
N ASP A 84 -0.87 16.54 22.10
CA ASP A 84 -1.32 15.59 21.08
C ASP A 84 -2.43 16.23 20.22
N PRO A 85 -2.24 16.38 18.89
CA PRO A 85 -3.29 16.88 18.00
C PRO A 85 -4.42 15.87 17.78
N PHE A 86 -4.26 14.62 18.24
CA PHE A 86 -5.19 13.50 18.01
C PHE A 86 -5.53 12.72 19.30
N PRO A 87 -5.92 13.37 20.42
CA PRO A 87 -5.99 12.74 21.74
C PRO A 87 -7.10 11.69 21.91
N GLN A 88 -8.09 11.64 21.01
CA GLN A 88 -9.32 10.84 21.19
C GLN A 88 -9.51 9.69 20.19
N PHE A 89 -8.54 9.43 19.30
CA PHE A 89 -8.65 8.30 18.36
C PHE A 89 -8.64 6.91 19.03
N GLY A 90 -8.31 6.84 20.32
CA GLY A 90 -8.41 5.62 21.13
C GLY A 90 -9.85 5.23 21.51
N HIS A 91 -10.80 6.17 21.47
CA HIS A 91 -12.21 5.87 21.73
C HIS A 91 -12.97 5.77 20.42
N LYS A 92 -13.16 4.52 19.97
CA LYS A 92 -14.02 4.09 18.87
C LYS A 92 -15.49 4.47 19.10
N GLN A 93 -15.82 5.76 19.19
CA GLN A 93 -17.20 6.20 19.40
C GLN A 93 -17.87 6.49 18.06
N ARG A 94 -18.68 5.51 17.63
CA ARG A 94 -20.01 5.69 16.99
C ARG A 94 -20.16 6.66 15.82
N ILE A 95 -19.08 7.00 15.11
CA ILE A 95 -19.23 7.67 13.82
C ILE A 95 -19.91 6.68 12.86
N GLU A 96 -20.97 7.13 12.16
CA GLU A 96 -21.77 6.35 11.22
C GLU A 96 -20.92 5.36 10.42
N SER A 97 -21.09 4.07 10.73
CA SER A 97 -20.18 3.00 10.32
C SER A 97 -20.10 2.79 8.81
N SER A 98 -21.11 3.27 8.06
CA SER A 98 -21.21 3.06 6.61
C SER A 98 -20.18 3.87 5.82
N VAL A 99 -20.08 5.19 6.05
CA VAL A 99 -19.15 6.07 5.32
C VAL A 99 -17.70 5.73 5.66
N PHE A 100 -17.40 5.47 6.94
CA PHE A 100 -16.07 5.06 7.37
C PHE A 100 -15.69 3.68 6.83
N GLY A 101 -16.63 2.73 6.82
CA GLY A 101 -16.41 1.41 6.23
C GLY A 101 -16.01 1.51 4.75
N TYR A 102 -16.70 2.37 4.01
CA TYR A 102 -16.42 2.62 2.59
C TYR A 102 -15.05 3.28 2.34
N ILE A 103 -14.71 4.32 3.10
CA ILE A 103 -13.41 4.99 2.96
C ILE A 103 -12.27 4.04 3.34
N ASN A 104 -12.41 3.27 4.42
CA ASN A 104 -11.42 2.29 4.85
C ASN A 104 -11.20 1.19 3.82
N SER A 105 -12.28 0.70 3.21
CA SER A 105 -12.22 -0.26 2.11
C SER A 105 -11.37 0.27 0.95
N ARG A 106 -11.66 1.49 0.48
CA ARG A 106 -10.91 2.13 -0.60
C ARG A 106 -9.44 2.36 -0.25
N MET A 107 -9.15 2.76 0.99
CA MET A 107 -7.77 2.92 1.44
C MET A 107 -7.00 1.60 1.42
N ARG A 108 -7.61 0.48 1.83
CA ARG A 108 -6.98 -0.85 1.76
C ARG A 108 -6.62 -1.23 0.32
N ILE A 109 -7.57 -1.11 -0.60
CA ILE A 109 -7.34 -1.42 -2.03
C ILE A 109 -6.22 -0.54 -2.60
N LEU A 110 -6.28 0.78 -2.38
CA LEU A 110 -5.27 1.70 -2.93
C LEU A 110 -3.88 1.46 -2.32
N ARG A 111 -3.79 1.13 -1.03
CA ARG A 111 -2.53 0.73 -0.39
C ARG A 111 -1.96 -0.52 -1.04
N ALA A 112 -2.78 -1.56 -1.20
CA ALA A 112 -2.37 -2.80 -1.84
C ALA A 112 -1.94 -2.56 -3.30
N LEU A 113 -2.67 -1.76 -4.08
CA LEU A 113 -2.29 -1.43 -5.45
C LEU A 113 -0.99 -0.64 -5.52
N THR A 114 -0.79 0.35 -4.63
CA THR A 114 0.45 1.14 -4.60
C THR A 114 1.67 0.27 -4.30
N THR A 115 1.53 -0.75 -3.45
CA THR A 115 2.64 -1.67 -3.17
C THR A 115 2.79 -2.74 -4.24
N LEU A 116 1.70 -3.24 -4.83
CA LEU A 116 1.71 -4.41 -5.73
C LEU A 116 1.95 -4.08 -7.21
N LEU A 117 1.48 -2.93 -7.69
CA LEU A 117 1.60 -2.53 -9.11
C LEU A 117 3.03 -2.58 -9.66
N PRO A 118 4.09 -2.20 -8.92
CA PRO A 118 5.45 -2.36 -9.41
C PRO A 118 5.83 -3.82 -9.72
N ALA A 119 5.41 -4.78 -8.88
CA ALA A 119 5.64 -6.19 -9.15
C ALA A 119 4.77 -6.70 -10.30
N MET A 120 3.52 -6.25 -10.41
CA MET A 120 2.66 -6.54 -11.55
C MET A 120 3.23 -6.02 -12.87
N THR A 121 3.93 -4.88 -12.83
CA THR A 121 4.60 -4.30 -14.00
C THR A 121 5.73 -5.22 -14.47
N VAL A 122 6.57 -5.69 -13.55
CA VAL A 122 7.62 -6.68 -13.88
C VAL A 122 7.02 -8.00 -14.35
N ALA A 123 5.93 -8.46 -13.73
CA ALA A 123 5.21 -9.65 -14.18
C ALA A 123 4.69 -9.50 -15.62
N ALA A 124 4.13 -8.34 -15.98
CA ALA A 124 3.69 -8.05 -17.33
C ALA A 124 4.86 -8.02 -18.34
N LEU A 125 6.02 -7.51 -17.94
CA LEU A 125 7.24 -7.56 -18.77
C LEU A 125 7.70 -9.00 -19.00
N ILE A 126 7.66 -9.85 -17.97
CA ILE A 126 7.97 -11.28 -18.12
C ILE A 126 6.97 -11.98 -19.04
N LEU A 127 5.68 -11.58 -19.05
CA LEU A 127 4.72 -12.13 -20.01
C LEU A 127 5.03 -11.70 -21.45
N ASN A 128 5.63 -10.52 -21.64
CA ASN A 128 6.05 -10.05 -22.95
C ASN A 128 7.27 -10.83 -23.46
N ASP A 129 8.25 -11.06 -22.59
CA ASP A 129 9.42 -11.89 -22.87
C ASP A 129 9.73 -12.82 -21.67
N PRO A 130 9.29 -14.10 -21.73
CA PRO A 130 9.51 -15.08 -20.67
C PRO A 130 10.99 -15.40 -20.44
N GLY A 131 11.89 -15.11 -21.38
CA GLY A 131 13.33 -15.33 -21.24
C GLY A 131 13.93 -14.53 -20.08
N ASN A 132 13.38 -13.35 -19.81
CA ASN A 132 13.86 -12.45 -18.76
C ASN A 132 13.49 -12.90 -17.33
N ARG A 133 12.64 -13.94 -17.17
CA ARG A 133 12.14 -14.38 -15.85
C ARG A 133 13.25 -14.75 -14.87
N PHE A 134 14.33 -15.36 -15.36
CA PHE A 134 15.43 -15.84 -14.53
C PHE A 134 16.22 -14.72 -13.85
N PHE A 135 16.16 -13.51 -14.41
CA PHE A 135 16.74 -12.30 -13.81
C PHE A 135 15.66 -11.50 -13.06
N ALA A 136 14.54 -11.23 -13.71
CA ALA A 136 13.52 -10.29 -13.22
C ALA A 136 12.76 -10.79 -11.98
N ALA A 137 12.42 -12.09 -11.93
CA ALA A 137 11.69 -12.68 -10.82
C ALA A 137 12.49 -12.70 -9.50
N PRO A 138 13.74 -13.22 -9.45
CA PRO A 138 14.52 -13.18 -8.21
C PRO A 138 14.87 -11.75 -7.80
N ALA A 139 15.18 -10.85 -8.74
CA ALA A 139 15.41 -9.43 -8.44
C ALA A 139 14.19 -8.78 -7.78
N THR A 140 12.99 -9.03 -8.30
CA THR A 140 11.73 -8.57 -7.69
C THR A 140 11.57 -9.09 -6.27
N GLY A 141 11.79 -10.40 -6.06
CA GLY A 141 11.71 -11.01 -4.73
C GLY A 141 12.70 -10.41 -3.74
N VAL A 142 13.95 -10.22 -4.15
CA VAL A 142 15.01 -9.60 -3.33
C VAL A 142 14.63 -8.17 -2.95
N ILE A 143 14.16 -7.35 -3.90
CA ILE A 143 13.74 -5.97 -3.63
C ILE A 143 12.62 -5.96 -2.57
N TYR A 144 11.61 -6.82 -2.72
CA TYR A 144 10.49 -6.94 -1.78
C TYR A 144 10.91 -7.32 -0.37
N VAL A 145 11.79 -8.32 -0.25
CA VAL A 145 12.34 -8.72 1.05
C VAL A 145 13.15 -7.59 1.67
N LEU A 146 14.02 -6.94 0.90
CA LEU A 146 14.89 -5.87 1.41
C LEU A 146 14.08 -4.69 1.94
N TYR A 147 13.13 -4.15 1.17
CA TYR A 147 12.37 -3.01 1.67
C TYR A 147 11.38 -3.40 2.78
N GLY A 148 10.90 -4.66 2.81
CA GLY A 148 10.12 -5.21 3.91
C GLY A 148 10.94 -5.27 5.21
N VAL A 149 12.17 -5.79 5.14
CA VAL A 149 13.10 -5.83 6.28
C VAL A 149 13.45 -4.43 6.74
N LEU A 150 13.80 -3.52 5.82
CA LEU A 150 14.03 -2.11 6.15
C LEU A 150 12.80 -1.44 6.77
N ALA A 151 11.60 -1.91 6.41
CA ALA A 151 10.38 -1.41 7.02
C ALA A 151 10.19 -1.86 8.47
N CYS A 152 10.57 -3.10 8.78
CA CYS A 152 10.54 -3.63 10.14
C CYS A 152 11.68 -3.08 11.01
N LEU A 153 12.87 -2.87 10.47
CA LEU A 153 14.03 -2.39 11.23
C LEU A 153 13.92 -0.92 11.65
N VAL A 154 13.16 -0.13 10.89
CA VAL A 154 12.99 1.30 11.15
C VAL A 154 11.59 1.52 11.74
N GLU A 155 11.45 1.25 13.03
CA GLU A 155 10.26 1.58 13.79
C GLU A 155 10.23 3.07 14.14
N TYR A 156 9.09 3.73 13.89
CA TYR A 156 8.83 5.08 14.41
C TYR A 156 7.91 5.00 15.63
N PRO A 157 8.08 5.90 16.61
CA PRO A 157 7.12 6.07 17.69
C PRO A 157 5.73 6.35 17.12
N THR A 158 4.72 5.68 17.67
CA THR A 158 3.32 5.81 17.21
C THR A 158 2.76 7.18 17.56
N THR A 159 1.67 7.61 16.92
CA THR A 159 1.02 8.90 17.27
C THR A 159 0.63 8.98 18.74
N HIS A 160 0.40 7.84 19.38
CA HIS A 160 0.10 7.75 20.82
C HIS A 160 1.31 8.04 21.71
N HIS A 161 2.54 7.88 21.20
CA HIS A 161 3.79 8.17 21.89
C HIS A 161 4.33 9.54 21.44
N TRP A 162 3.47 10.58 21.47
CA TRP A 162 3.79 11.91 20.92
C TRP A 162 5.05 12.55 21.54
N LYS A 163 5.36 12.24 22.80
CA LYS A 163 6.59 12.71 23.47
C LYS A 163 7.85 12.18 22.79
N GLU A 164 7.84 10.91 22.37
CA GLU A 164 8.93 10.29 21.62
C GLU A 164 8.99 10.80 20.18
N LEU A 165 7.83 11.06 19.59
CA LEU A 165 7.73 11.67 18.26
C LEU A 165 8.44 13.03 18.22
N ASN A 166 8.31 13.85 19.27
CA ASN A 166 8.95 15.17 19.37
C ASN A 166 10.48 15.13 19.40
N THR A 167 11.07 14.05 19.94
CA THR A 167 12.53 13.90 20.03
C THR A 167 13.13 13.29 18.76
N HIS A 168 12.35 12.50 18.02
CA HIS A 168 12.82 11.80 16.83
C HIS A 168 12.52 12.59 15.55
N ARG A 169 13.56 13.08 14.87
CA ARG A 169 13.40 13.63 13.52
C ARG A 169 13.06 12.50 12.55
N ALA A 170 11.90 12.60 11.91
CA ALA A 170 11.57 11.71 10.80
C ALA A 170 12.61 11.89 9.67
N PRO A 171 13.12 10.80 9.08
CA PRO A 171 14.14 10.82 8.04
C PRO A 171 13.59 11.54 6.82
N PRO A 172 14.42 12.01 5.88
CA PRO A 172 13.94 12.53 4.60
C PRO A 172 12.94 11.56 3.93
N PHE A 173 11.89 12.08 3.31
CA PHE A 173 10.85 11.25 2.66
C PHE A 173 11.41 10.30 1.59
N VAL A 174 12.50 10.69 0.93
CA VAL A 174 13.19 9.89 -0.08
C VAL A 174 13.87 8.64 0.49
N LEU A 175 14.13 8.60 1.80
CA LEU A 175 14.73 7.45 2.49
C LEU A 175 13.68 6.51 3.11
N GLU A 176 12.39 6.78 2.91
CA GLU A 176 11.34 5.87 3.36
C GLU A 176 11.45 4.54 2.58
N PRO A 177 11.49 3.38 3.25
CA PRO A 177 11.73 2.08 2.59
C PRO A 177 10.80 1.80 1.41
N ILE A 178 9.54 2.21 1.48
CA ILE A 178 8.59 2.03 0.38
C ILE A 178 8.90 2.93 -0.84
N VAL A 179 9.48 4.12 -0.61
CA VAL A 179 9.94 4.99 -1.71
C VAL A 179 11.17 4.39 -2.37
N LEU A 180 12.12 3.88 -1.57
CA LEU A 180 13.30 3.17 -2.07
C LEU A 180 12.90 1.91 -2.85
N GLY A 181 11.97 1.11 -2.33
CA GLY A 181 11.43 -0.07 -3.00
C GLY A 181 10.75 0.29 -4.32
N PHE A 182 9.97 1.37 -4.36
CA PHE A 182 9.35 1.86 -5.60
C PHE A 182 10.40 2.28 -6.64
N ILE A 183 11.42 3.04 -6.24
CA ILE A 183 12.52 3.45 -7.14
C ILE A 183 13.25 2.21 -7.67
N ALA A 184 13.61 1.27 -6.79
CA ALA A 184 14.31 0.04 -7.18
C ALA A 184 13.48 -0.81 -8.17
N MET A 185 12.18 -0.99 -7.92
CA MET A 185 11.28 -1.71 -8.82
C MET A 185 11.10 -1.00 -10.16
N THR A 186 11.07 0.34 -10.16
CA THR A 186 10.99 1.13 -11.39
C THR A 186 12.25 0.92 -12.22
N VAL A 187 13.44 1.08 -11.61
CA VAL A 187 14.72 0.82 -12.28
C VAL A 187 14.77 -0.61 -12.83
N LEU A 188 14.36 -1.60 -12.05
CA LEU A 188 14.29 -2.99 -12.51
C LEU A 188 13.37 -3.15 -13.72
N ALA A 189 12.18 -2.56 -13.72
CA ALA A 189 11.25 -2.63 -14.84
C ALA A 189 11.84 -2.03 -16.13
N PHE A 190 12.55 -0.90 -16.02
CA PHE A 190 13.22 -0.28 -17.17
C PHE A 190 14.41 -1.10 -17.67
N GLU A 191 15.20 -1.72 -16.78
CA GLU A 191 16.28 -2.62 -17.19
C GLU A 191 15.75 -3.87 -17.89
N VAL A 192 14.67 -4.49 -17.37
CA VAL A 192 14.02 -5.63 -18.03
C VAL A 192 13.48 -5.22 -19.40
N ALA A 193 12.85 -4.05 -19.51
CA ALA A 193 12.37 -3.54 -20.79
C ALA A 193 13.51 -3.27 -21.78
N ARG A 194 14.68 -2.82 -21.30
CA ARG A 194 15.88 -2.58 -22.12
C ARG A 194 16.48 -3.87 -22.68
N LEU A 195 16.38 -4.97 -21.94
CA LEU A 195 16.91 -6.28 -22.34
C LEU A 195 16.05 -6.98 -23.40
N ASP A 196 14.79 -6.58 -23.55
CA ASP A 196 13.86 -7.12 -24.56
C ASP A 196 14.17 -6.51 -25.95
N CYS A 197 15.17 -7.08 -26.63
CA CYS A 197 15.65 -6.57 -27.93
C CYS A 197 14.60 -6.62 -29.05
N GLU A 198 13.70 -7.61 -29.03
CA GLU A 198 12.71 -7.80 -30.08
C GLU A 198 11.48 -6.89 -29.91
N HIS A 199 11.10 -6.59 -28.66
CA HIS A 199 9.88 -5.84 -28.34
C HIS A 199 10.12 -4.61 -27.44
N CYS A 200 11.33 -4.04 -27.51
CA CYS A 200 11.79 -2.94 -26.65
C CYS A 200 10.78 -1.79 -26.49
N VAL A 201 10.12 -1.34 -27.57
CA VAL A 201 9.12 -0.26 -27.52
C VAL A 201 7.92 -0.65 -26.64
N ARG A 202 7.36 -1.84 -26.87
CA ARG A 202 6.21 -2.35 -26.09
C ARG A 202 6.60 -2.60 -24.64
N ALA A 203 7.79 -3.12 -24.40
CA ALA A 203 8.29 -3.33 -23.04
C ALA A 203 8.46 -2.00 -22.29
N LEU A 204 8.98 -0.97 -22.98
CA LEU A 204 9.08 0.37 -22.41
C LEU A 204 7.71 0.98 -22.10
N GLU A 205 6.71 0.81 -22.99
CA GLU A 205 5.33 1.23 -22.75
C GLU A 205 4.75 0.58 -21.49
N ILE A 206 4.98 -0.73 -21.29
CA ILE A 206 4.55 -1.45 -20.09
C ILE A 206 5.22 -0.86 -18.84
N ALA A 207 6.54 -0.62 -18.87
CA ALA A 207 7.28 -0.05 -17.75
C ALA A 207 6.79 1.36 -17.38
N ILE A 208 6.58 2.22 -18.39
CA ILE A 208 6.04 3.58 -18.21
C ILE A 208 4.63 3.51 -17.64
N ALA A 209 3.73 2.76 -18.27
CA ALA A 209 2.34 2.65 -17.84
C ALA A 209 2.22 2.12 -16.41
N GLY A 210 2.99 1.09 -16.06
CA GLY A 210 3.02 0.52 -14.71
C GLY A 210 3.54 1.50 -13.64
N THR A 211 4.60 2.26 -13.97
CA THR A 211 5.13 3.32 -13.11
C THR A 211 4.10 4.43 -12.90
N THR A 212 3.47 4.89 -13.98
CA THR A 212 2.41 5.92 -13.93
C THR A 212 1.21 5.45 -13.11
N LEU A 213 0.72 4.23 -13.31
CA LEU A 213 -0.38 3.67 -12.53
C LEU A 213 -0.04 3.57 -11.04
N THR A 214 1.20 3.20 -10.70
CA THR A 214 1.65 3.17 -9.31
C THR A 214 1.61 4.56 -8.67
N LEU A 215 2.11 5.58 -9.39
CA LEU A 215 2.06 6.97 -8.93
C LEU A 215 0.63 7.49 -8.77
N ILE A 216 -0.25 7.17 -9.72
CA ILE A 216 -1.68 7.52 -9.64
C ILE A 216 -2.33 6.84 -8.43
N SER A 217 -2.08 5.55 -8.20
CA SER A 217 -2.60 4.82 -7.03
C SER A 217 -2.09 5.46 -5.74
N ALA A 218 -0.79 5.77 -5.65
CA ALA A 218 -0.21 6.42 -4.50
C ALA A 218 -0.84 7.79 -4.26
N TRP A 219 -1.03 8.60 -5.30
CA TRP A 219 -1.71 9.88 -5.22
C TRP A 219 -3.18 9.75 -4.80
N ALA A 220 -3.92 8.79 -5.35
CA ALA A 220 -5.31 8.54 -4.99
C ALA A 220 -5.44 8.12 -3.51
N TRP A 221 -4.59 7.19 -3.05
CA TRP A 221 -4.51 6.79 -1.64
C TRP A 221 -4.31 8.00 -0.73
N GLN A 222 -3.35 8.84 -1.12
CA GLN A 222 -3.01 10.08 -0.44
C GLN A 222 -4.17 11.06 -0.34
N ARG A 223 -4.99 11.20 -1.40
CA ARG A 223 -6.19 12.04 -1.41
C ARG A 223 -7.27 11.48 -0.49
N VAL A 224 -7.52 10.17 -0.54
CA VAL A 224 -8.51 9.51 0.33
C VAL A 224 -8.15 9.70 1.81
N ASN A 225 -6.88 9.58 2.16
CA ASN A 225 -6.42 9.82 3.54
C ASN A 225 -6.66 11.27 4.00
N VAL A 226 -6.45 12.27 3.12
CA VAL A 226 -6.77 13.67 3.44
C VAL A 226 -8.26 13.87 3.67
N THR A 227 -9.10 13.29 2.80
CA THR A 227 -10.56 13.34 2.97
C THR A 227 -11.01 12.71 4.29
N LEU A 228 -10.41 11.57 4.65
CA LEU A 228 -10.67 10.90 5.93
C LEU A 228 -10.34 11.82 7.11
N MET A 229 -9.15 12.43 7.12
CA MET A 229 -8.75 13.35 8.18
C MET A 229 -9.67 14.56 8.29
N GLN A 230 -10.07 15.14 7.15
CA GLN A 230 -11.03 16.26 7.13
C GLN A 230 -12.38 15.85 7.72
N LEU A 231 -12.91 14.70 7.31
CA LEU A 231 -14.17 14.17 7.82
C LEU A 231 -14.12 13.99 9.34
N ILE A 232 -13.02 13.45 9.87
CA ILE A 232 -12.85 13.25 11.30
C ILE A 232 -12.85 14.60 12.05
N ILE A 233 -12.13 15.60 11.55
CA ILE A 233 -12.12 16.94 12.17
C ILE A 233 -13.52 17.57 12.14
N THR A 234 -14.23 17.50 11.01
CA THR A 234 -15.57 18.09 10.87
C THR A 234 -16.54 17.46 11.87
N LEU A 235 -16.49 16.13 12.02
CA LEU A 235 -17.32 15.43 12.98
C LEU A 235 -16.99 15.82 14.42
N HIS A 236 -15.69 15.93 14.75
CA HIS A 236 -15.27 16.35 16.08
C HIS A 236 -15.76 17.76 16.43
N SER A 237 -15.67 18.70 15.48
CA SER A 237 -16.10 20.09 15.69
C SER A 237 -17.60 20.26 15.90
N LYS A 238 -18.43 19.26 15.54
CA LYS A 238 -19.88 19.28 15.74
C LYS A 238 -20.32 18.71 17.08
N THR A 239 -19.43 18.02 17.80
CA THR A 239 -19.73 17.49 19.13
C THR A 239 -19.82 18.68 20.09
N PRO A 240 -20.99 19.00 20.66
CA PRO A 240 -21.14 20.15 21.56
C PRO A 240 -20.22 20.00 22.78
N ASP A 241 -19.81 21.13 23.35
CA ASP A 241 -18.95 21.26 24.55
C ASP A 241 -19.52 20.61 25.84
N THR A 242 -20.57 19.77 25.76
CA THR A 242 -21.19 19.06 26.89
C THR A 242 -20.24 18.09 27.62
N LEU A 243 -19.00 17.91 27.14
CA LEU A 243 -17.94 17.16 27.83
C LEU A 243 -16.92 18.06 28.57
N LYS A 244 -17.01 19.40 28.45
CA LYS A 244 -16.18 20.32 29.23
C LYS A 244 -16.66 20.51 30.66
N GLU A 245 -17.88 20.09 31.00
CA GLU A 245 -18.42 20.19 32.36
C GLU A 245 -18.19 18.93 33.23
N SER A 246 -17.58 17.87 32.69
CA SER A 246 -17.35 16.61 33.40
C SER A 246 -15.87 16.28 33.65
N ALA A 247 -14.96 17.25 33.50
CA ALA A 247 -13.52 17.13 33.77
C ALA A 247 -13.09 18.26 34.72
#